data_AF-A0A542N541-F1
#
_entry.id   AF-A0A542N541-F1
#
_cell.length_a   1.000
_cell.length_b   1.000
_cell.length_c   1.000
_cell.angle_alpha   90.00
_cell.angle_beta   90.00
_cell.angle_gamma   90.00
#
_symmetry.space_group_name_H-M   'P 1'
#
loop_
_entity.id
_entity.type
_entity.pdbx_description
1 polymer ?
#
loop_
_entity_poly.entity_id
_entity_poly.type
_entity_poly.pdbx_seq_one_letter_code
_entity_poly.pdbx_strand_id
1 'polypeptide(L)'
;MAGIEQSGTPDPHAATVARGSSGVGLWIVRVTATHVVTYLAVGLIAALAIDYASVFAQPVIRDYMREFGSVASFVGPLVQVARGVVFALVLLPFRAVIGARWGWLHLWLLLVGVGILSTPAAAPSSIEGVVYSALPLWYHVLGLPEVLVQLLLFSVVVAWFTRHPGPVVEELPARAERLLRALVVACLSFVGYAVASVLFAVAVSAPISAEGSLTWSVQGLFVAPVLANGVIAFSAAGFRGRPLRVGIVAGAAAFATGVIAIAAYQALVFGAASIGYAILAPVLPAVIVGAMTRPAADVAAVQVTASPTEGREAPD
;
A
#
# COMPACT_ATOMS: atom_id res chain seq x y z
N MET A 1 39.30 53.80 -1.26
CA MET A 1 38.12 53.27 -0.53
C MET A 1 37.69 52.01 -1.24
N ALA A 2 37.94 50.87 -0.60
CA ALA A 2 37.85 49.54 -1.20
C ALA A 2 36.40 49.04 -1.25
N GLY A 3 36.02 48.44 -2.38
CA GLY A 3 34.78 47.70 -2.55
C GLY A 3 34.83 46.36 -1.83
N ILE A 4 33.66 45.92 -1.36
CA ILE A 4 33.44 44.54 -0.91
C ILE A 4 32.27 44.01 -1.76
N GLU A 5 32.63 43.26 -2.79
CA GLU A 5 31.73 42.36 -3.49
C GLU A 5 31.28 41.27 -2.49
N GLN A 6 29.99 41.16 -2.22
CA GLN A 6 29.43 39.98 -1.59
C GLN A 6 29.34 38.86 -2.65
N SER A 7 30.44 38.15 -2.86
CA SER A 7 30.43 36.84 -3.52
C SER A 7 29.97 35.77 -2.52
N GLY A 8 28.67 35.76 -2.24
CA GLY A 8 28.03 34.65 -1.53
C GLY A 8 27.87 33.47 -2.48
N THR A 9 28.87 32.59 -2.55
CA THR A 9 28.70 31.28 -3.18
C THR A 9 27.51 30.58 -2.49
N PRO A 10 26.52 30.06 -3.26
CA PRO A 10 25.42 29.32 -2.66
C PRO A 10 26.00 28.12 -1.91
N ASP A 11 25.67 27.97 -0.62
CA ASP A 11 26.06 26.82 0.17
C ASP A 11 25.70 25.52 -0.57
N PRO A 12 26.69 24.68 -0.95
CA PRO A 12 26.44 23.45 -1.68
C PRO A 12 25.58 22.47 -0.87
N HIS A 13 25.52 22.58 0.46
CA HIS A 13 24.61 21.78 1.28
C HIS A 13 23.16 22.22 1.14
N ALA A 14 22.89 23.53 1.10
CA ALA A 14 21.54 24.06 0.85
C ALA A 14 21.05 23.73 -0.58
N ALA A 15 21.94 23.78 -1.57
CA ALA A 15 21.62 23.47 -2.96
C ALA A 15 21.46 21.97 -3.27
N THR A 16 21.93 21.08 -2.39
CA THR A 16 21.78 19.62 -2.53
C THR A 16 20.46 19.13 -1.93
N VAL A 17 19.96 19.77 -0.87
CA VAL A 17 18.65 19.45 -0.26
C VAL A 17 17.47 19.88 -1.16
N ALA A 18 17.66 20.91 -1.99
CA ALA A 18 16.63 21.42 -2.90
C ALA A 18 16.41 20.54 -4.15
N ARG A 19 17.34 19.65 -4.51
CA ARG A 19 17.30 18.88 -5.78
C ARG A 19 16.62 17.51 -5.70
N GLY A 20 15.95 17.20 -4.59
CA GLY A 20 15.37 15.88 -4.34
C GLY A 20 13.88 15.86 -4.01
N SER A 21 13.13 16.95 -4.20
CA SER A 21 11.70 16.92 -3.90
C SER A 21 10.96 16.13 -4.97
N SER A 22 10.79 14.82 -4.75
CA SER A 22 9.63 14.12 -5.29
C SER A 22 8.41 15.02 -5.06
N GLY A 23 7.64 15.32 -6.12
CA GLY A 23 6.48 16.18 -6.00
C GLY A 23 5.55 15.70 -4.88
N VAL A 24 4.86 16.61 -4.21
CA VAL A 24 4.01 16.30 -3.03
C VAL A 24 3.06 15.12 -3.30
N GLY A 25 2.49 15.03 -4.50
CA GLY A 25 1.65 13.89 -4.90
C GLY A 25 2.40 12.56 -4.93
N LEU A 26 3.62 12.54 -5.48
CA LEU A 26 4.47 11.35 -5.52
C LEU A 26 4.90 10.91 -4.11
N TRP A 27 5.19 11.87 -3.23
CA TRP A 27 5.45 11.59 -1.81
C TRP A 27 4.25 10.89 -1.16
N ILE A 28 3.04 11.44 -1.33
CA ILE A 28 1.81 10.88 -0.76
C ILE A 28 1.61 9.44 -1.23
N VAL A 29 1.75 9.20 -2.53
CA VAL A 29 1.60 7.86 -3.11
C VAL A 29 2.65 6.90 -2.57
N ARG A 30 3.94 7.29 -2.55
CA ARG A 30 5.03 6.43 -2.08
C ARG A 30 4.86 6.05 -0.61
N VAL A 31 4.64 7.02 0.28
CA VAL A 31 4.45 6.76 1.72
C VAL A 31 3.21 5.91 1.97
N THR A 32 2.09 6.22 1.31
CA THR A 32 0.85 5.45 1.46
C THR A 32 1.04 4.01 1.01
N ALA A 33 1.66 3.80 -0.16
CA ALA A 33 1.95 2.46 -0.68
C ALA A 33 2.88 1.69 0.27
N THR A 34 3.95 2.31 0.78
CA THR A 34 4.84 1.68 1.76
C THR A 34 4.09 1.27 3.03
N HIS A 35 3.21 2.12 3.56
CA HIS A 35 2.40 1.80 4.73
C HIS A 35 1.51 0.57 4.46
N VAL A 36 0.75 0.60 3.38
CA VAL A 36 -0.18 -0.49 3.04
C VAL A 36 0.57 -1.80 2.80
N VAL A 37 1.68 -1.77 2.05
CA VAL A 37 2.46 -2.98 1.74
C VAL A 37 3.09 -3.57 2.99
N THR A 38 3.73 -2.74 3.83
CA THR A 38 4.35 -3.24 5.07
C THR A 38 3.30 -3.76 6.05
N TYR A 39 2.16 -3.09 6.17
CA TYR A 39 1.03 -3.55 6.97
C TYR A 39 0.52 -4.91 6.49
N LEU A 40 0.23 -5.06 5.20
CA LEU A 40 -0.29 -6.32 4.66
C LEU A 40 0.73 -7.45 4.77
N ALA A 41 2.00 -7.18 4.45
CA ALA A 41 3.05 -8.19 4.50
C ALA A 41 3.31 -8.69 5.93
N VAL A 42 3.48 -7.79 6.89
CA VAL A 42 3.76 -8.16 8.28
C VAL A 42 2.51 -8.72 8.95
N GLY A 43 1.33 -8.17 8.68
CA GLY A 43 0.06 -8.70 9.17
C GLY A 43 -0.23 -10.10 8.64
N LEU A 44 0.09 -10.40 7.37
CA LEU A 44 -0.02 -11.77 6.84
C LEU A 44 0.93 -12.73 7.54
N ILE A 45 2.20 -12.34 7.75
CA ILE A 45 3.18 -13.16 8.48
C ILE A 45 2.69 -13.43 9.91
N ALA A 46 2.16 -12.41 10.59
CA ALA A 46 1.63 -12.55 11.93
C ALA A 46 0.36 -13.41 11.98
N ALA A 47 -0.55 -13.28 11.02
CA ALA A 47 -1.74 -14.12 10.93
C ALA A 47 -1.42 -15.60 10.65
N LEU A 48 -0.25 -15.89 10.06
CA LEU A 48 0.26 -17.26 9.91
C LEU A 48 0.92 -17.79 11.19
N ALA A 49 1.43 -16.90 12.04
CA ALA A 49 2.16 -17.25 13.26
C ALA A 49 1.26 -17.24 14.52
N ILE A 50 0.19 -16.46 14.51
CA ILE A 50 -0.68 -16.19 15.67
C ILE A 50 -2.11 -16.61 15.31
N ASP A 51 -2.70 -17.43 16.16
CA ASP A 51 -4.10 -17.81 16.08
C ASP A 51 -5.00 -16.67 16.59
N TYR A 52 -5.17 -15.64 15.76
CA TYR A 52 -5.98 -14.47 16.09
C TYR A 52 -7.45 -14.81 16.38
N ALA A 53 -7.97 -15.89 15.79
CA ALA A 53 -9.34 -16.31 16.01
C ALA A 53 -9.55 -16.74 17.47
N SER A 54 -8.68 -17.61 18.00
CA SER A 54 -8.79 -18.03 19.41
C SER A 54 -8.48 -16.88 20.37
N VAL A 55 -7.48 -16.04 20.06
CA VAL A 55 -7.11 -14.89 20.89
C VAL A 55 -8.26 -13.88 21.01
N PHE A 56 -8.91 -13.53 19.90
CA PHE A 56 -9.99 -12.53 19.91
C PHE A 56 -11.30 -13.07 20.47
N ALA A 57 -11.48 -14.40 20.51
CA ALA A 57 -12.63 -15.03 21.15
C ALA A 57 -12.55 -15.03 22.69
N GLN A 58 -11.39 -14.76 23.28
CA GLN A 58 -11.22 -14.80 24.74
C GLN A 58 -12.09 -13.73 25.44
N PRO A 59 -12.55 -14.01 26.68
CA PRO A 59 -13.23 -13.03 27.50
C PRO A 59 -12.40 -11.74 27.63
N VAL A 60 -13.06 -10.59 27.77
CA VAL A 60 -12.45 -9.24 27.82
C VAL A 60 -11.82 -8.77 26.49
N ILE A 61 -11.09 -9.63 25.77
CA ILE A 61 -10.54 -9.27 24.45
C ILE A 61 -11.68 -9.13 23.44
N ARG A 62 -12.66 -10.02 23.43
CA ARG A 62 -13.85 -9.93 22.56
C ARG A 62 -14.71 -8.68 22.82
N ASP A 63 -14.65 -8.13 24.03
CA ASP A 63 -15.43 -6.94 24.40
C ASP A 63 -14.72 -5.67 23.92
N TYR A 64 -13.41 -5.77 23.65
CA TYR A 64 -12.56 -4.68 23.14
C TYR A 64 -12.35 -4.75 21.62
N MET A 65 -12.01 -5.94 21.10
CA MET A 65 -11.75 -6.19 19.68
C MET A 65 -12.99 -6.74 18.99
N ARG A 66 -13.17 -6.35 17.72
CA ARG A 66 -14.12 -7.04 16.85
C ARG A 66 -13.63 -8.44 16.53
N GLU A 67 -14.59 -9.34 16.34
CA GLU A 67 -14.32 -10.70 15.91
C GLU A 67 -13.44 -10.75 14.65
N PHE A 68 -12.47 -11.66 14.67
CA PHE A 68 -11.58 -11.89 13.55
C PHE A 68 -12.40 -12.30 12.32
N GLY A 69 -12.26 -11.56 11.22
CA GLY A 69 -13.02 -11.82 9.99
C GLY A 69 -14.35 -11.11 9.86
N SER A 70 -14.75 -10.32 10.84
CA SER A 70 -15.95 -9.50 10.74
C SER A 70 -15.89 -8.57 9.52
N VAL A 71 -17.03 -8.00 9.14
CA VAL A 71 -17.12 -6.96 8.08
C VAL A 71 -16.07 -5.85 8.29
N ALA A 72 -15.74 -5.54 9.54
CA ALA A 72 -14.71 -4.58 9.90
C ALA A 72 -13.31 -4.98 9.41
N SER A 73 -12.98 -6.27 9.47
CA SER A 73 -11.73 -6.84 8.95
C SER A 73 -11.63 -6.69 7.43
N PHE A 74 -12.75 -6.76 6.70
CA PHE A 74 -12.79 -6.53 5.25
C PHE A 74 -12.64 -5.05 4.84
N VAL A 75 -13.10 -4.12 5.69
CA VAL A 75 -12.86 -2.68 5.51
C VAL A 75 -11.43 -2.30 5.94
N GLY A 76 -10.76 -3.16 6.72
CA GLY A 76 -9.40 -2.98 7.22
C GLY A 76 -8.41 -2.46 6.17
N PRO A 77 -8.23 -3.14 5.01
CA PRO A 77 -7.33 -2.68 3.96
C PRO A 77 -7.63 -1.26 3.44
N LEU A 78 -8.90 -0.87 3.33
CA LEU A 78 -9.28 0.49 2.91
C LEU A 78 -8.91 1.53 3.97
N VAL A 79 -9.13 1.22 5.25
CA VAL A 79 -8.71 2.08 6.37
C VAL A 79 -7.20 2.25 6.37
N GLN A 80 -6.43 1.23 5.97
CA GLN A 80 -4.98 1.37 5.86
C GLN A 80 -4.55 2.32 4.76
N VAL A 81 -5.29 2.40 3.64
CA VAL A 81 -5.02 3.43 2.62
C VAL A 81 -5.22 4.83 3.21
N ALA A 82 -6.35 5.05 3.90
CA ALA A 82 -6.63 6.33 4.55
C ALA A 82 -5.55 6.67 5.60
N ARG A 83 -5.15 5.71 6.43
CA ARG A 83 -4.09 5.87 7.43
C ARG A 83 -2.72 6.17 6.79
N GLY A 84 -2.41 5.51 5.67
CA GLY A 84 -1.19 5.77 4.90
C GLY A 84 -1.15 7.18 4.33
N VAL A 85 -2.28 7.71 3.86
CA VAL A 85 -2.41 9.10 3.41
C VAL A 85 -2.18 10.07 4.58
N VAL A 86 -2.78 9.80 5.75
CA VAL A 86 -2.56 10.61 6.96
C VAL A 86 -1.07 10.63 7.34
N PHE A 87 -0.42 9.47 7.38
CA PHE A 87 1.03 9.41 7.61
C PHE A 87 1.80 10.22 6.58
N ALA A 88 1.47 10.12 5.30
CA ALA A 88 2.16 10.88 4.28
C ALA A 88 2.05 12.40 4.47
N LEU A 89 0.86 12.89 4.80
CA LEU A 89 0.61 14.31 5.05
C LEU A 89 1.34 14.80 6.30
N VAL A 90 1.29 14.05 7.40
CA VAL A 90 1.95 14.39 8.67
C VAL A 90 3.48 14.35 8.52
N LEU A 91 4.03 13.40 7.76
CA LEU A 91 5.47 13.24 7.58
C LEU A 91 6.08 14.20 6.56
N LEU A 92 5.25 14.84 5.71
CA LEU A 92 5.71 15.78 4.70
C LEU A 92 6.62 16.91 5.24
N PRO A 93 6.29 17.62 6.34
CA PRO A 93 7.19 18.62 6.91
C PRO A 93 8.50 18.03 7.46
N PHE A 94 8.52 16.75 7.82
CA PHE A 94 9.69 16.08 8.42
C PHE A 94 10.62 15.43 7.39
N ARG A 95 10.37 15.60 6.09
CA ARG A 95 11.16 14.97 5.00
C ARG A 95 12.67 15.16 5.14
N ALA A 96 13.12 16.34 5.60
CA ALA A 96 14.54 16.63 5.77
C ALA A 96 15.18 15.78 6.88
N VAL A 97 14.46 15.61 8.00
CA VAL A 97 14.89 14.77 9.13
C VAL A 97 14.89 13.30 8.73
N ILE A 98 13.85 12.86 8.03
CA ILE A 98 13.72 11.50 7.50
C ILE A 98 14.85 11.18 6.50
N GLY A 99 15.27 12.17 5.71
CA GLY A 99 16.40 12.06 4.78
C GLY A 99 17.78 12.03 5.44
N ALA A 100 17.94 12.41 6.71
CA ALA A 100 19.24 12.38 7.39
C ALA A 100 19.76 10.94 7.58
N ARG A 101 21.06 10.74 7.84
CA ARG A 101 21.73 9.41 8.00
C ARG A 101 21.01 8.42 8.93
N TRP A 102 20.37 8.92 9.99
CA TRP A 102 19.63 8.12 10.97
C TRP A 102 18.11 8.36 10.90
N GLY A 103 17.62 9.01 9.85
CA GLY A 103 16.21 9.38 9.71
C GLY A 103 15.22 8.20 9.82
N TRP A 104 15.61 6.99 9.40
CA TRP A 104 14.80 5.77 9.62
C TRP A 104 14.59 5.48 11.12
N LEU A 105 15.63 5.66 11.94
CA LEU A 105 15.57 5.43 13.38
C LEU A 105 14.78 6.53 14.08
N HIS A 106 14.98 7.78 13.68
CA HIS A 106 14.20 8.91 14.21
C HIS A 106 12.70 8.74 13.92
N LEU A 107 12.36 8.35 12.69
CA LEU A 107 10.97 8.07 12.30
C LEU A 107 10.40 6.89 13.09
N TRP A 108 11.16 5.80 13.21
CA TRP A 108 10.72 4.63 13.98
C TRP A 108 10.49 4.97 15.46
N LEU A 109 11.44 5.65 16.10
CA LEU A 109 11.31 6.08 17.51
C LEU A 109 10.14 7.06 17.70
N LEU A 110 9.89 7.96 16.75
CA LEU A 110 8.72 8.84 16.77
C LEU A 110 7.42 8.03 16.75
N LEU A 111 7.29 7.09 15.82
CA LEU A 111 6.09 6.27 15.67
C LEU A 111 5.88 5.32 16.85
N VAL A 112 6.94 4.76 17.43
CA VAL A 112 6.86 3.90 18.62
C VAL A 112 6.56 4.74 19.86
N GLY A 113 7.33 5.78 20.12
CA GLY A 113 7.21 6.60 21.33
C GLY A 113 5.87 7.32 21.41
N VAL A 114 5.44 7.97 20.32
CA VAL A 114 4.20 8.76 20.29
C VAL A 114 3.01 7.91 19.85
N GLY A 115 3.18 7.05 18.84
CA GLY A 115 2.07 6.31 18.23
C GLY A 115 1.70 5.00 18.95
N ILE A 116 2.60 4.41 19.73
CA ILE A 116 2.33 3.19 20.51
C ILE A 116 2.36 3.50 22.00
N LEU A 117 3.52 3.89 22.53
CA LEU A 117 3.72 3.96 23.98
C LEU A 117 2.91 5.10 24.62
N SER A 118 2.93 6.28 24.00
CA SER A 118 2.30 7.51 24.51
C SER A 118 1.04 7.91 23.73
N THR A 119 0.34 6.95 23.14
CA THR A 119 -0.91 7.25 22.41
C THR A 119 -1.99 7.74 23.39
N PRO A 120 -2.77 8.79 23.06
CA PRO A 120 -3.78 9.36 23.98
C PRO A 120 -4.95 8.43 24.34
N ALA A 121 -5.11 7.30 23.65
CA ALA A 121 -6.14 6.31 23.94
C ALA A 121 -5.55 5.13 24.72
N ALA A 122 -6.37 4.45 25.53
CA ALA A 122 -6.01 3.21 26.23
C ALA A 122 -5.89 2.01 25.26
N ALA A 123 -5.05 2.15 24.23
CA ALA A 123 -4.85 1.16 23.19
C ALA A 123 -3.93 0.01 23.66
N PRO A 124 -4.04 -1.20 23.08
CA PRO A 124 -3.12 -2.29 23.36
C PRO A 124 -1.66 -1.85 23.21
N SER A 125 -0.81 -2.39 24.08
CA SER A 125 0.63 -2.09 24.18
C SER A 125 1.03 -0.64 24.53
N SER A 126 0.08 0.28 24.73
CA SER A 126 0.36 1.62 25.24
C SER A 126 0.48 1.66 26.76
N ILE A 127 1.11 2.71 27.32
CA ILE A 127 1.18 2.94 28.76
C ILE A 127 -0.24 3.04 29.35
N GLU A 128 -1.08 3.86 28.74
CA GLU A 128 -2.49 4.04 29.14
C GLU A 128 -3.28 2.73 29.04
N GLY A 129 -3.04 1.92 28.01
CA GLY A 129 -3.68 0.61 27.87
C GLY A 129 -3.28 -0.36 28.98
N VAL A 130 -2.01 -0.39 29.37
CA VAL A 130 -1.53 -1.25 30.46
C VAL A 130 -2.12 -0.83 31.80
N VAL A 131 -2.33 0.48 32.02
CA VAL A 131 -2.81 1.02 33.30
C VAL A 131 -4.34 1.00 33.40
N TYR A 132 -5.05 1.36 32.33
CA TYR A 132 -6.49 1.65 32.39
C TYR A 132 -7.38 0.67 31.63
N SER A 133 -6.83 -0.26 30.85
CA SER A 133 -7.64 -1.29 30.20
C SER A 133 -7.75 -2.56 31.05
N ALA A 134 -8.79 -3.34 30.81
CA ALA A 134 -8.94 -4.68 31.39
C ALA A 134 -8.14 -5.76 30.62
N LEU A 135 -7.41 -5.37 29.56
CA LEU A 135 -6.68 -6.33 28.73
C LEU A 135 -5.53 -6.98 29.52
N PRO A 136 -5.32 -8.29 29.35
CA PRO A 136 -4.27 -8.98 30.08
C PRO A 136 -2.88 -8.60 29.55
N LEU A 137 -1.87 -8.51 30.42
CA LEU A 137 -0.51 -8.07 30.06
C LEU A 137 0.12 -8.87 28.90
N TRP A 138 -0.15 -10.18 28.81
CA TRP A 138 0.37 -11.00 27.71
C TRP A 138 -0.17 -10.54 26.35
N TYR A 139 -1.39 -9.98 26.30
CA TYR A 139 -1.98 -9.47 25.06
C TYR A 139 -1.28 -8.19 24.58
N HIS A 140 -0.84 -7.34 25.51
CA HIS A 140 0.00 -6.18 25.20
C HIS A 140 1.34 -6.58 24.59
N VAL A 141 1.87 -7.76 24.92
CA VAL A 141 3.16 -8.24 24.41
C VAL A 141 2.97 -9.05 23.12
N LEU A 142 1.86 -9.78 22.96
CA LEU A 142 1.65 -10.69 21.82
C LEU A 142 1.64 -9.95 20.47
N GLY A 143 0.88 -8.86 20.37
CA GLY A 143 0.75 -8.08 19.12
C GLY A 143 1.89 -7.09 18.89
N LEU A 144 2.70 -6.81 19.91
CA LEU A 144 3.72 -5.76 19.85
C LEU A 144 4.84 -6.04 18.82
N PRO A 145 5.39 -7.26 18.70
CA PRO A 145 6.39 -7.57 17.68
C PRO A 145 5.89 -7.28 16.25
N GLU A 146 4.64 -7.62 15.94
CA GLU A 146 4.05 -7.35 14.62
C GLU A 146 4.08 -5.85 14.31
N VAL A 147 3.57 -5.02 15.22
CA VAL A 147 3.49 -3.56 15.01
C VAL A 147 4.89 -2.93 14.97
N LEU A 148 5.81 -3.34 15.85
CA LEU A 148 7.17 -2.81 15.87
C LEU A 148 7.93 -3.12 14.58
N VAL A 149 7.81 -4.35 14.07
CA VAL A 149 8.44 -4.78 12.80
C VAL A 149 7.82 -4.04 11.62
N GLN A 150 6.49 -3.93 11.58
CA GLN A 150 5.78 -3.19 10.52
C GLN A 150 6.25 -1.73 10.45
N LEU A 151 6.29 -1.03 11.58
CA LEU A 151 6.74 0.37 11.64
C LEU A 151 8.23 0.51 11.33
N LEU A 152 9.06 -0.48 11.70
CA LEU A 152 10.49 -0.46 11.38
C LEU A 152 10.70 -0.58 9.87
N LEU A 153 10.07 -1.56 9.22
CA LEU A 153 10.14 -1.74 7.77
C LEU A 153 9.62 -0.50 7.04
N PHE A 154 8.48 0.05 7.50
CA PHE A 154 7.95 1.30 6.98
C PHE A 154 8.99 2.43 7.07
N SER A 155 9.58 2.63 8.26
CA SER A 155 10.52 3.73 8.51
C SER A 155 11.81 3.60 7.71
N VAL A 156 12.33 2.38 7.56
CA VAL A 156 13.52 2.08 6.74
C VAL A 156 13.24 2.40 5.27
N VAL A 157 12.12 1.92 4.72
CA VAL A 157 11.78 2.14 3.31
C VAL A 157 11.51 3.62 3.01
N VAL A 158 10.77 4.31 3.89
CA VAL A 158 10.49 5.74 3.74
C VAL A 158 11.77 6.57 3.79
N ALA A 159 12.64 6.36 4.78
CA ALA A 159 13.91 7.05 4.87
C ALA A 159 14.83 6.76 3.67
N TRP A 160 14.82 5.53 3.18
CA TRP A 160 15.63 5.13 2.04
C TRP A 160 15.22 5.86 0.76
N PHE A 161 13.95 5.86 0.36
CA PHE A 161 13.55 6.60 -0.86
C PHE A 161 13.58 8.12 -0.67
N THR A 162 13.55 8.62 0.57
CA THR A 162 13.72 10.04 0.85
C THR A 162 15.16 10.48 0.62
N ARG A 163 16.13 9.62 0.96
CA ARG A 163 17.57 9.84 0.68
C ARG A 163 17.93 9.64 -0.78
N HIS A 164 17.25 8.70 -1.43
CA HIS A 164 17.45 8.34 -2.82
C HIS A 164 16.18 8.68 -3.61
N PRO A 165 15.89 9.98 -3.84
CA PRO A 165 14.65 10.43 -4.47
C PRO A 165 14.53 10.05 -5.95
N GLY A 166 15.58 9.47 -6.53
CA GLY A 166 15.54 8.83 -7.83
C GLY A 166 14.46 7.75 -7.93
N PRO A 167 14.25 7.17 -9.11
CA PRO A 167 13.46 5.95 -9.23
C PRO A 167 14.18 4.84 -8.46
N VAL A 168 13.82 4.68 -7.17
CA VAL A 168 14.02 3.53 -6.26
C VAL A 168 14.02 2.18 -6.97
N VAL A 169 13.22 2.13 -8.02
CA VAL A 169 12.91 0.98 -8.80
C VAL A 169 14.02 0.64 -9.82
N GLU A 170 14.82 1.60 -10.29
CA GLU A 170 15.92 1.38 -11.23
C GLU A 170 17.22 0.91 -10.55
N GLU A 171 17.42 1.19 -9.26
CA GLU A 171 18.58 0.69 -8.50
C GLU A 171 18.40 -0.75 -8.00
N LEU A 172 17.16 -1.27 -8.00
CA LEU A 172 16.88 -2.68 -7.73
C LEU A 172 17.27 -3.54 -8.93
N PRO A 173 17.78 -4.76 -8.72
CA PRO A 173 17.88 -5.74 -9.81
C PRO A 173 16.52 -5.81 -10.52
N ALA A 174 16.51 -5.74 -11.86
CA ALA A 174 15.27 -5.65 -12.63
C ALA A 174 14.24 -6.76 -12.34
N ARG A 175 14.66 -7.90 -11.76
CA ARG A 175 13.76 -8.95 -11.26
C ARG A 175 13.08 -8.57 -9.93
N ALA A 176 13.82 -7.98 -8.99
CA ALA A 176 13.32 -7.58 -7.67
C ALA A 176 12.31 -6.43 -7.77
N GLU A 177 12.57 -5.45 -8.63
CA GLU A 177 11.58 -4.41 -8.97
C GLU A 177 10.28 -5.02 -9.50
N ARG A 178 10.39 -5.92 -10.48
CA ARG A 178 9.22 -6.50 -11.15
C ARG A 178 8.40 -7.29 -10.15
N LEU A 179 9.08 -8.03 -9.27
CA LEU A 179 8.45 -8.75 -8.17
C LEU A 179 7.75 -7.80 -7.21
N LEU A 180 8.41 -6.72 -6.77
CA LEU A 180 7.81 -5.75 -5.87
C LEU A 180 6.57 -5.08 -6.48
N ARG A 181 6.66 -4.62 -7.74
CA ARG A 181 5.51 -4.06 -8.46
C ARG A 181 4.38 -5.07 -8.59
N ALA A 182 4.69 -6.31 -8.95
CA ALA A 182 3.72 -7.39 -9.06
C ALA A 182 3.02 -7.67 -7.74
N LEU A 183 3.76 -7.70 -6.63
CA LEU A 183 3.22 -7.88 -5.28
C LEU A 183 2.29 -6.72 -4.89
N VAL A 184 2.69 -5.48 -5.17
CA VAL A 184 1.83 -4.30 -4.93
C VAL A 184 0.54 -4.39 -5.73
N VAL A 185 0.64 -4.70 -7.02
CA VAL A 185 -0.54 -4.83 -7.89
C VAL A 185 -1.43 -5.99 -7.45
N ALA A 186 -0.86 -7.13 -7.07
CA ALA A 186 -1.61 -8.26 -6.54
C ALA A 186 -2.35 -7.89 -5.24
N CYS A 187 -1.68 -7.23 -4.31
CA CYS A 187 -2.29 -6.75 -3.05
C CYS A 187 -3.43 -5.77 -3.31
N LEU A 188 -3.22 -4.76 -4.15
CA LEU A 188 -4.27 -3.80 -4.50
C LEU A 188 -5.43 -4.47 -5.25
N SER A 189 -5.14 -5.45 -6.10
CA SER A 189 -6.17 -6.22 -6.79
C SER A 189 -6.99 -7.08 -5.81
N PHE A 190 -6.38 -7.62 -4.76
CA PHE A 190 -7.08 -8.33 -3.68
C PHE A 190 -8.05 -7.40 -2.94
N VAL A 191 -7.66 -6.15 -2.67
CA VAL A 191 -8.59 -5.13 -2.15
C VAL A 191 -9.75 -4.93 -3.11
N GLY A 192 -9.49 -4.91 -4.43
CA GLY A 192 -10.53 -4.86 -5.46
C GLY A 192 -11.52 -6.03 -5.37
N TYR A 193 -11.03 -7.25 -5.15
CA TYR A 193 -11.88 -8.43 -4.97
C TYR A 193 -12.74 -8.28 -3.71
N ALA A 194 -12.14 -7.94 -2.58
CA ALA A 194 -12.86 -7.76 -1.32
C ALA A 194 -13.99 -6.71 -1.44
N VAL A 195 -13.72 -5.57 -2.08
CA VAL A 195 -14.74 -4.53 -2.33
C VAL A 195 -15.85 -5.06 -3.22
N ALA A 196 -15.53 -5.69 -4.35
CA ALA A 196 -16.53 -6.24 -5.26
C ALA A 196 -17.39 -7.31 -4.58
N SER A 197 -16.80 -8.15 -3.74
CA SER A 197 -17.50 -9.19 -2.97
C SER A 197 -18.46 -8.60 -1.95
N VAL A 198 -18.04 -7.58 -1.20
CA VAL A 198 -18.91 -6.89 -0.23
C VAL A 198 -20.07 -6.20 -0.94
N LEU A 199 -19.80 -5.49 -2.04
CA LEU A 199 -20.85 -4.83 -2.83
C LEU A 199 -21.86 -5.84 -3.39
N PHE A 200 -21.38 -6.98 -3.91
CA PHE A 200 -22.25 -8.04 -4.39
C PHE A 200 -23.10 -8.61 -3.25
N ALA A 201 -22.51 -8.92 -2.11
CA ALA A 201 -23.22 -9.45 -0.94
C ALA A 201 -24.33 -8.50 -0.46
N VAL A 202 -24.05 -7.19 -0.41
CA VAL A 202 -25.06 -6.17 -0.10
C VAL A 202 -26.16 -6.13 -1.16
N ALA A 203 -25.80 -6.16 -2.45
CA ALA A 203 -26.76 -6.11 -3.54
C ALA A 203 -27.74 -7.30 -3.54
N VAL A 204 -27.29 -8.49 -3.14
CA VAL A 204 -28.15 -9.67 -3.03
C VAL A 204 -28.72 -9.88 -1.63
N SER A 205 -28.54 -8.93 -0.71
CA SER A 205 -28.95 -9.02 0.70
C SER A 205 -28.45 -10.31 1.38
N ALA A 206 -27.27 -10.79 1.00
CA ALA A 206 -26.64 -11.95 1.63
C ALA A 206 -26.15 -11.59 3.05
N PRO A 207 -26.27 -12.52 4.01
CA PRO A 207 -25.71 -12.32 5.34
C PRO A 207 -24.19 -12.23 5.24
N ILE A 208 -23.60 -11.15 5.77
CA ILE A 208 -22.15 -10.97 5.85
C ILE A 208 -21.71 -11.29 7.28
N SER A 209 -21.24 -12.51 7.50
CA SER A 209 -20.71 -12.97 8.79
C SER A 209 -19.23 -13.30 8.71
N ALA A 210 -18.53 -13.15 9.84
CA ALA A 210 -17.12 -13.49 9.98
C ALA A 210 -16.88 -14.98 9.76
N GLU A 211 -17.68 -15.81 10.44
CA GLU A 211 -17.61 -17.27 10.40
C GLU A 211 -17.74 -17.82 8.98
N GLY A 212 -18.66 -17.31 8.17
CA GLY A 212 -18.84 -17.75 6.79
C GLY A 212 -17.72 -17.28 5.87
N SER A 213 -17.27 -16.03 6.05
CA SER A 213 -16.37 -15.36 5.11
C SER A 213 -14.90 -15.77 5.28
N LEU A 214 -14.49 -16.26 6.45
CA LEU A 214 -13.13 -16.72 6.74
C LEU A 214 -12.88 -18.20 6.51
N THR A 215 -13.89 -18.96 6.08
CA THR A 215 -13.69 -20.37 5.76
C THR A 215 -12.63 -20.55 4.68
N TRP A 216 -11.82 -21.61 4.79
CA TRP A 216 -10.81 -21.94 3.77
C TRP A 216 -11.41 -22.07 2.36
N SER A 217 -12.67 -22.49 2.27
CA SER A 217 -13.42 -22.53 1.03
C SER A 217 -13.72 -21.13 0.48
N VAL A 218 -14.16 -20.18 1.30
CA VAL A 218 -14.41 -18.81 0.81
C VAL A 218 -13.11 -18.06 0.53
N GLN A 219 -12.08 -18.20 1.36
CA GLN A 219 -10.78 -17.56 1.14
C GLN A 219 -10.05 -18.14 -0.08
N GLY A 220 -10.16 -19.45 -0.31
CA GLY A 220 -9.57 -20.13 -1.46
C GLY A 220 -10.06 -19.58 -2.81
N LEU A 221 -11.25 -18.98 -2.84
CA LEU A 221 -11.83 -18.34 -4.01
C LEU A 221 -10.93 -17.25 -4.61
N PHE A 222 -10.14 -16.57 -3.79
CA PHE A 222 -9.31 -15.44 -4.20
C PHE A 222 -7.84 -15.80 -4.40
N VAL A 223 -7.38 -16.96 -3.94
CA VAL A 223 -5.97 -17.36 -4.02
C VAL A 223 -5.50 -17.43 -5.47
N ALA A 224 -6.17 -18.23 -6.31
CA ALA A 224 -5.78 -18.38 -7.72
C ALA A 224 -5.89 -17.05 -8.51
N PRO A 225 -6.98 -16.26 -8.40
CA PRO A 225 -7.06 -14.95 -9.05
C PRO A 225 -5.97 -13.95 -8.61
N VAL A 226 -5.63 -13.88 -7.32
CA VAL A 226 -4.60 -12.96 -6.82
C VAL A 226 -3.21 -13.37 -7.32
N LEU A 227 -2.90 -14.67 -7.30
CA LEU A 227 -1.65 -15.17 -7.86
C LEU A 227 -1.56 -14.91 -9.37
N ALA A 228 -2.66 -15.13 -10.11
CA ALA A 228 -2.72 -14.82 -11.54
C ALA A 228 -2.46 -13.32 -11.80
N ASN A 229 -3.08 -12.43 -11.03
CA ASN A 229 -2.84 -10.99 -11.13
C ASN A 229 -1.37 -10.62 -10.86
N GLY A 230 -0.74 -11.26 -9.86
CA GLY A 230 0.70 -11.10 -9.61
C GLY A 230 1.56 -11.54 -10.79
N VAL A 231 1.30 -12.71 -11.37
CA VAL A 231 2.03 -13.23 -12.54
C VAL A 231 1.83 -12.33 -13.76
N ILE A 232 0.61 -11.86 -14.01
CA ILE A 232 0.27 -10.94 -15.10
C ILE A 232 1.02 -9.63 -14.91
N ALA A 233 0.98 -9.05 -13.71
CA ALA A 233 1.67 -7.80 -13.40
C ALA A 233 3.19 -7.94 -13.52
N PHE A 234 3.77 -9.05 -13.06
CA PHE A 234 5.19 -9.35 -13.18
C PHE A 234 5.63 -9.44 -14.65
N SER A 235 4.83 -10.15 -15.45
CA SER A 235 5.08 -10.33 -16.89
C SER A 235 4.94 -9.01 -17.64
N ALA A 236 3.90 -8.24 -17.36
CA ALA A 236 3.66 -6.92 -17.94
C ALA A 236 4.79 -5.93 -17.61
N ALA A 237 5.34 -5.99 -16.39
CA ALA A 237 6.44 -5.13 -15.97
C ALA A 237 7.76 -5.42 -16.71
N GLY A 238 7.88 -6.55 -17.43
CA GLY A 238 8.99 -6.82 -18.34
C GLY A 238 8.98 -5.99 -19.64
N PHE A 239 7.84 -5.41 -20.00
CA PHE A 239 7.66 -4.65 -21.24
C PHE A 239 7.83 -3.14 -21.03
N ARG A 240 9.01 -2.70 -20.58
CA ARG A 240 9.34 -1.27 -20.43
C ARG A 240 9.22 -0.56 -21.78
N GLY A 241 8.47 0.56 -21.82
CA GLY A 241 8.40 1.47 -22.97
C GLY A 241 7.32 1.18 -24.03
N ARG A 242 6.26 0.40 -23.74
CA ARG A 242 5.17 0.12 -24.70
C ARG A 242 3.77 0.56 -24.20
N PRO A 243 2.85 0.92 -25.13
CA PRO A 243 1.72 1.83 -24.92
C PRO A 243 0.58 1.26 -24.07
N LEU A 244 -0.46 2.08 -23.87
CA LEU A 244 -1.79 1.78 -23.28
C LEU A 244 -2.30 0.34 -23.53
N ARG A 245 -1.96 -0.25 -24.67
CA ARG A 245 -2.25 -1.64 -25.06
C ARG A 245 -1.76 -2.68 -24.05
N VAL A 246 -0.57 -2.52 -23.45
CA VAL A 246 -0.07 -3.49 -22.45
C VAL A 246 -0.98 -3.50 -21.23
N GLY A 247 -1.36 -2.32 -20.72
CA GLY A 247 -2.30 -2.22 -19.60
C GLY A 247 -3.70 -2.75 -19.94
N ILE A 248 -4.21 -2.48 -21.15
CA ILE A 248 -5.50 -3.05 -21.61
C ILE A 248 -5.42 -4.58 -21.66
N VAL A 249 -4.37 -5.15 -22.24
CA VAL A 249 -4.18 -6.60 -22.32
C VAL A 249 -4.01 -7.21 -20.94
N ALA A 250 -3.24 -6.58 -20.04
CA ALA A 250 -3.07 -7.06 -18.67
C ALA A 250 -4.41 -7.04 -17.90
N GLY A 251 -5.19 -5.98 -18.06
CA GLY A 251 -6.53 -5.88 -17.47
C GLY A 251 -7.49 -6.93 -18.05
N ALA A 252 -7.52 -7.12 -19.36
CA ALA A 252 -8.36 -8.13 -20.00
C ALA A 252 -7.96 -9.55 -19.58
N ALA A 253 -6.66 -9.83 -19.48
CA ALA A 253 -6.14 -11.10 -19.00
C ALA A 253 -6.50 -11.33 -17.52
N ALA A 254 -6.35 -10.31 -16.66
CA ALA A 254 -6.72 -10.37 -15.25
C ALA A 254 -8.24 -10.63 -15.08
N PHE A 255 -9.06 -9.98 -15.91
CA PHE A 255 -10.49 -10.23 -15.93
C PHE A 255 -10.80 -11.67 -16.33
N ALA A 256 -10.33 -12.12 -17.49
CA ALA A 256 -10.61 -13.46 -18.00
C ALA A 256 -10.12 -14.56 -17.06
N THR A 257 -8.89 -14.45 -16.55
CA THR A 257 -8.34 -15.41 -15.59
C THR A 257 -9.09 -15.38 -14.26
N GLY A 258 -9.49 -14.21 -13.78
CA GLY A 258 -10.33 -14.07 -12.58
C GLY A 258 -11.69 -14.75 -12.75
N VAL A 259 -12.38 -14.52 -13.86
CA VAL A 259 -13.69 -15.15 -14.16
C VAL A 259 -13.56 -16.66 -14.16
N ILE A 260 -12.58 -17.20 -14.91
CA ILE A 260 -12.35 -18.64 -15.02
C ILE A 260 -11.99 -19.24 -13.67
N ALA A 261 -11.05 -18.62 -12.94
CA ALA A 261 -10.59 -19.13 -11.66
C ALA A 261 -11.71 -19.14 -10.61
N ILE A 262 -12.51 -18.07 -10.52
CA ILE A 262 -13.63 -18.00 -9.59
C ILE A 262 -14.71 -19.01 -9.97
N ALA A 263 -15.13 -19.07 -11.24
CA ALA A 263 -16.16 -20.02 -11.69
C ALA A 263 -15.73 -21.48 -11.48
N ALA A 264 -14.48 -21.82 -11.84
CA ALA A 264 -13.93 -23.15 -11.65
C ALA A 264 -13.85 -23.51 -10.16
N TYR A 265 -13.34 -22.61 -9.32
CA TYR A 265 -13.27 -22.84 -7.89
C TYR A 265 -14.67 -23.05 -7.29
N GLN A 266 -15.66 -22.24 -7.68
CA GLN A 266 -17.03 -22.41 -7.20
C GLN A 266 -17.64 -23.75 -7.62
N ALA A 267 -17.44 -24.17 -8.87
CA ALA A 267 -17.92 -25.46 -9.35
C ALA A 267 -17.27 -26.64 -8.60
N LEU A 268 -15.96 -26.55 -8.32
CA LEU A 268 -15.20 -27.62 -7.68
C LEU A 268 -15.45 -27.70 -6.16
N VAL A 269 -15.56 -26.57 -5.48
CA VAL A 269 -15.62 -26.52 -4.00
C VAL A 269 -17.03 -26.36 -3.47
N PHE A 270 -17.89 -25.58 -4.17
CA PHE A 270 -19.27 -25.33 -3.75
C PHE A 270 -20.29 -26.11 -4.58
N GLY A 271 -19.85 -26.88 -5.59
CA GLY A 271 -20.72 -27.73 -6.43
C GLY A 271 -21.57 -26.96 -7.46
N ALA A 272 -21.59 -25.63 -7.40
CA ALA A 272 -22.29 -24.78 -8.35
C ALA A 272 -21.58 -23.42 -8.49
N ALA A 273 -21.49 -22.92 -9.72
CA ALA A 273 -20.89 -21.62 -10.01
C ALA A 273 -21.97 -20.52 -10.11
N SER A 274 -21.80 -19.45 -9.34
CA SER A 274 -22.58 -18.23 -9.53
C SER A 274 -21.93 -17.41 -10.63
N ILE A 275 -22.42 -17.60 -11.87
CA ILE A 275 -21.85 -16.93 -13.05
C ILE A 275 -21.90 -15.41 -12.90
N GLY A 276 -22.98 -14.87 -12.32
CA GLY A 276 -23.10 -13.43 -12.06
C GLY A 276 -21.98 -12.90 -11.14
N TYR A 277 -21.68 -13.62 -10.06
CA TYR A 277 -20.58 -13.25 -9.16
C TYR A 277 -19.22 -13.45 -9.83
N ALA A 278 -19.02 -14.56 -10.54
CA ALA A 278 -17.77 -14.86 -11.23
C ALA A 278 -17.41 -13.82 -12.28
N ILE A 279 -18.40 -13.21 -12.94
CA ILE A 279 -18.21 -12.09 -13.87
C ILE A 279 -17.94 -10.77 -13.14
N LEU A 280 -18.67 -10.49 -12.05
CA LEU A 280 -18.59 -9.19 -11.37
C LEU A 280 -17.32 -9.04 -10.53
N ALA A 281 -16.93 -10.06 -9.77
CA ALA A 281 -15.84 -9.98 -8.79
C ALA A 281 -14.48 -9.56 -9.41
N PRO A 282 -14.09 -10.02 -10.61
CA PRO A 282 -12.84 -9.62 -11.25
C PRO A 282 -12.81 -8.22 -11.86
N VAL A 283 -13.94 -7.52 -11.98
CA VAL A 283 -14.01 -6.22 -12.70
C VAL A 283 -13.06 -5.18 -12.09
N LEU A 284 -13.20 -4.91 -10.79
CA LEU A 284 -12.38 -3.92 -10.10
C LEU A 284 -10.89 -4.32 -10.03
N PRO A 285 -10.53 -5.57 -9.69
CA PRO A 285 -9.17 -6.10 -9.81
C PRO A 285 -8.56 -5.90 -11.20
N ALA A 286 -9.30 -6.21 -12.26
CA ALA A 286 -8.84 -6.07 -13.64
C ALA A 286 -8.56 -4.62 -14.02
N VAL A 287 -9.40 -3.68 -13.57
CA VAL A 287 -9.16 -2.24 -13.74
C VAL A 287 -7.88 -1.82 -13.02
N ILE A 288 -7.67 -2.28 -11.78
CA ILE A 288 -6.46 -1.99 -10.99
C ILE A 288 -5.21 -2.52 -11.71
N VAL A 289 -5.21 -3.79 -12.11
CA VAL A 289 -4.10 -4.41 -12.83
C VAL A 289 -3.82 -3.65 -14.13
N GLY A 290 -4.85 -3.38 -14.92
CA GLY A 290 -4.72 -2.69 -16.19
C GLY A 290 -4.32 -1.23 -16.07
N ALA A 291 -4.63 -0.55 -14.96
CA ALA A 291 -4.20 0.83 -14.71
C ALA A 291 -2.76 0.88 -14.19
N MET A 292 -2.39 0.00 -13.27
CA MET A 292 -1.08 -0.01 -12.62
C MET A 292 0.04 -0.59 -13.48
N THR A 293 -0.30 -1.32 -14.54
CA THR A 293 0.64 -1.82 -15.55
C THR A 293 0.83 -0.86 -16.74
N ARG A 294 0.08 0.24 -16.80
CA ARG A 294 0.32 1.30 -17.78
C ARG A 294 1.63 2.01 -17.45
N PRO A 295 2.44 2.38 -18.45
CA PRO A 295 3.47 3.39 -18.24
C PRO A 295 2.80 4.63 -17.66
N ALA A 296 3.44 5.28 -16.68
CA ALA A 296 3.09 6.65 -16.36
C ALA A 296 3.18 7.43 -17.68
N ALA A 297 2.08 7.99 -18.15
CA ALA A 297 2.13 8.90 -19.29
C ALA A 297 3.18 9.96 -18.94
N ASP A 298 4.14 10.19 -19.84
CA ASP A 298 5.08 11.29 -19.70
C ASP A 298 4.27 12.56 -19.46
N VAL A 299 4.28 13.03 -18.21
CA VAL A 299 3.75 14.34 -17.80
C VAL A 299 4.49 15.48 -18.54
N ALA A 300 5.56 15.15 -19.29
CA ALA A 300 6.29 16.05 -20.15
C ALA A 300 5.54 16.52 -21.42
N ALA A 301 4.48 15.83 -21.86
CA ALA A 301 3.83 16.18 -23.14
C ALA A 301 2.97 17.47 -23.11
N VAL A 302 2.71 18.05 -21.94
CA VAL A 302 1.92 19.30 -21.81
C VAL A 302 2.80 20.56 -21.85
N GLN A 303 4.14 20.45 -21.78
CA GLN A 303 5.03 21.63 -21.86
C GLN A 303 5.52 21.99 -23.27
N VAL A 304 5.17 21.22 -24.32
CA VAL A 304 5.71 21.44 -25.68
C VAL A 304 4.75 22.24 -26.61
N THR A 305 3.59 22.69 -26.13
CA THR A 305 2.65 23.49 -26.94
C THR A 305 2.54 24.96 -26.52
N ALA A 306 3.56 25.52 -25.86
CA ALA A 306 3.80 26.96 -25.90
C ALA A 306 4.68 27.27 -27.13
N SER A 307 4.01 27.69 -28.21
CA SER A 307 4.57 27.97 -29.55
C SER A 307 5.74 28.98 -29.56
N PRO A 308 6.70 28.85 -30.51
CA PRO A 308 7.78 29.79 -30.77
C PRO A 308 7.37 30.90 -31.75
N THR A 309 7.27 32.13 -31.28
CA THR A 309 7.14 33.41 -32.02
C THR A 309 7.43 34.49 -30.97
N GLU A 310 8.41 35.37 -30.98
CA GLU A 310 9.01 36.20 -32.02
C GLU A 310 10.30 36.80 -31.43
N GLY A 311 11.30 37.08 -32.27
CA GLY A 311 12.50 37.81 -31.84
C GLY A 311 13.60 37.80 -32.88
N ARG A 312 13.26 38.24 -34.10
CA ARG A 312 14.24 38.57 -35.13
C ARG A 312 15.05 39.77 -34.64
N GLU A 313 16.34 39.57 -34.45
CA GLU A 313 17.32 40.66 -34.41
C GLU A 313 17.26 41.44 -35.73
N ALA A 314 17.16 42.75 -35.63
CA ALA A 314 17.49 43.68 -36.71
C ALA A 314 18.88 44.27 -36.42
N PRO A 315 19.78 44.37 -37.41
CA PRO A 315 21.02 45.12 -37.25
C PRO A 315 20.74 46.61 -37.52
N ASP A 316 21.25 47.47 -36.65
CA ASP A 316 21.82 48.79 -36.94
C ASP A 316 22.70 49.21 -35.74
#